data_AF-A0A916SP63-F1
#
_entry.id   AF-A0A916SP63-F1
#
_cell.length_a   1.000
_cell.length_b   1.000
_cell.length_c   1.000
_cell.angle_alpha   90.00
_cell.angle_beta   90.00
_cell.angle_gamma   90.00
#
_symmetry.space_group_name_H-M   'P 1'
#
loop_
_entity.id
_entity.type
_entity.pdbx_description
1 polymer ?
#
loop_
_entity_poly.entity_id
_entity_poly.type
_entity_poly.pdbx_seq_one_letter_code
_entity_poly.pdbx_strand_id
1 'polypeptide(L)'
;MNRNFERALSCVLKHEGGWADNPADPGGATMKGVTLATFRRYVKPSATKADLRKITDAQLSTIYRRHYWDAVAGAELPDGVDYAVFDFAVNSGPSRAAKYLQAVAGVTQDGKIGPATLKAVRGKPHASVIHELCDKRLAFLQRLDTWKTFGKGWSSRVLGVRTEALRMAAPGLTVPTPVSPPAGAAPQPSAPSTAVKQSLISIILAALAALFKRTAQ
;
A
#
# COMPACT_ATOMS: atom_id res chain seq x y z
N MET A 1 -7.28 -17.27 -4.33
CA MET A 1 -7.82 -17.38 -2.96
C MET A 1 -7.53 -16.06 -2.26
N ASN A 2 -8.52 -15.39 -1.69
CA ASN A 2 -8.40 -13.98 -1.25
C ASN A 2 -7.87 -13.81 0.19
N ARG A 3 -7.06 -14.78 0.66
CA ARG A 3 -6.91 -15.13 2.08
C ARG A 3 -6.33 -14.01 2.94
N ASN A 4 -5.38 -13.23 2.42
CA ASN A 4 -4.67 -12.23 3.22
C ASN A 4 -5.10 -10.79 2.96
N PHE A 5 -5.95 -10.49 1.97
CA PHE A 5 -6.21 -9.10 1.59
C PHE A 5 -6.72 -8.25 2.76
N GLU A 6 -7.68 -8.74 3.54
CA GLU A 6 -8.26 -7.97 4.65
C GLU A 6 -7.23 -7.71 5.75
N ARG A 7 -6.42 -8.72 6.08
CA ARG A 7 -5.32 -8.60 7.05
C ARG A 7 -4.25 -7.64 6.54
N ALA A 8 -3.84 -7.77 5.27
CA ALA A 8 -2.88 -6.91 4.63
C ALA A 8 -3.37 -5.46 4.57
N LEU A 9 -4.64 -5.23 4.20
CA LEU A 9 -5.27 -3.92 4.19
C LEU A 9 -5.30 -3.30 5.59
N SER A 10 -5.70 -4.07 6.61
CA SER A 10 -5.67 -3.60 8.00
C SER A 10 -4.27 -3.15 8.41
N CYS A 11 -3.23 -3.88 8.04
CA CYS A 11 -1.85 -3.49 8.32
C CYS A 11 -1.41 -2.23 7.56
N VAL A 12 -1.72 -2.14 6.26
CA VAL A 12 -1.40 -0.96 5.44
C VAL A 12 -2.06 0.30 6.01
N LEU A 13 -3.34 0.23 6.37
CA LEU A 13 -4.11 1.39 6.83
C LEU A 13 -3.60 1.96 8.16
N LYS A 14 -2.82 1.22 8.96
CA LYS A 14 -2.14 1.75 10.16
C LYS A 14 -1.12 2.85 9.82
N HIS A 15 -0.63 2.86 8.58
CA HIS A 15 0.33 3.85 8.09
C HIS A 15 -0.34 5.03 7.38
N GLU A 16 -1.63 4.92 7.07
CA GLU A 16 -2.35 5.92 6.30
C GLU A 16 -2.94 6.99 7.22
N GLY A 17 -2.83 8.25 6.79
CA GLY A 17 -3.35 9.40 7.52
C GLY A 17 -4.84 9.64 7.30
N GLY A 18 -5.36 10.70 7.92
CA GLY A 18 -6.72 11.18 7.69
C GLY A 18 -6.83 12.08 6.45
N TRP A 19 -7.65 13.12 6.56
CA TRP A 19 -7.81 14.12 5.50
C TRP A 19 -6.55 14.97 5.32
N ALA A 20 -6.16 15.19 4.07
CA ALA A 20 -5.19 16.21 3.67
C ALA A 20 -5.68 16.90 2.39
N ASP A 21 -5.49 18.20 2.29
CA ASP A 21 -5.84 18.99 1.10
C ASP A 21 -4.91 20.20 1.07
N ASN A 22 -3.74 20.04 0.45
CA ASN A 22 -2.76 21.10 0.30
C ASN A 22 -2.86 21.68 -1.13
N PRO A 23 -3.18 22.97 -1.30
CA PRO A 23 -3.25 23.61 -2.63
C PRO A 23 -1.93 23.53 -3.43
N ALA A 24 -0.78 23.44 -2.75
CA ALA A 24 0.52 23.29 -3.40
C ALA A 24 0.87 21.84 -3.76
N ASP A 25 0.06 20.87 -3.34
CA ASP A 25 0.29 19.45 -3.61
C ASP A 25 -0.49 19.01 -4.86
N PRO A 26 0.19 18.55 -5.94
CA PRO A 26 -0.49 18.24 -7.20
C PRO A 26 -1.57 17.16 -7.13
N GLY A 27 -1.63 16.37 -6.05
CA GLY A 27 -2.62 15.30 -5.88
C GLY A 27 -3.85 15.73 -5.10
N GLY A 28 -3.81 16.94 -4.54
CA GLY A 28 -4.93 17.60 -3.90
C GLY A 28 -5.56 16.79 -2.77
N ALA A 29 -6.88 16.95 -2.63
CA ALA A 29 -7.67 16.31 -1.59
C ALA A 29 -7.46 14.78 -1.54
N THR A 30 -7.02 14.32 -0.36
CA THR A 30 -6.70 12.93 -0.05
C THR A 30 -7.32 12.52 1.28
N MET A 31 -7.86 11.31 1.35
CA MET A 31 -8.38 10.69 2.57
C MET A 31 -7.88 9.25 2.67
N LYS A 32 -7.20 8.88 3.76
CA LYS A 32 -6.67 7.51 3.97
C LYS A 32 -5.88 7.01 2.74
N GLY A 33 -4.96 7.83 2.22
CA GLY A 33 -4.14 7.51 1.04
C GLY A 33 -4.87 7.55 -0.32
N VAL A 34 -6.17 7.81 -0.36
CA VAL A 34 -6.97 7.88 -1.59
C VAL A 34 -7.17 9.33 -2.02
N THR A 35 -6.66 9.68 -3.21
CA THR A 35 -6.91 10.99 -3.83
C THR A 35 -8.32 11.07 -4.43
N LEU A 36 -8.83 12.29 -4.63
CA LEU A 36 -10.12 12.51 -5.29
C LEU A 36 -10.16 11.91 -6.71
N ALA A 37 -9.06 11.97 -7.46
CA ALA A 37 -8.96 11.36 -8.78
C ALA A 37 -9.13 9.83 -8.72
N THR A 38 -8.46 9.17 -7.77
CA THR A 38 -8.59 7.73 -7.56
C THR A 38 -10.01 7.36 -7.12
N PHE A 39 -10.59 8.12 -6.18
CA PHE A 39 -11.96 7.89 -5.73
C PHE A 39 -12.98 8.02 -6.87
N ARG A 40 -12.80 9.03 -7.75
CA ARG A 40 -13.64 9.19 -8.94
C ARG A 40 -13.53 8.03 -9.90
N ARG A 41 -12.32 7.55 -10.14
CA ARG A 41 -12.05 6.44 -11.06
C ARG A 41 -12.71 5.12 -10.64
N TYR A 42 -12.68 4.80 -9.34
CA TYR A 42 -13.05 3.47 -8.86
C TYR A 42 -14.39 3.38 -8.13
N VAL A 43 -14.94 4.51 -7.66
CA VAL A 43 -16.16 4.53 -6.83
C VAL A 43 -17.24 5.43 -7.42
N LYS A 44 -16.95 6.72 -7.58
CA LYS A 44 -17.98 7.72 -7.97
C LYS A 44 -17.39 8.78 -8.90
N PRO A 45 -17.53 8.69 -10.24
CA PRO A 45 -16.92 9.61 -11.20
C PRO A 45 -17.20 11.09 -10.94
N SER A 46 -18.39 11.43 -10.44
CA SER A 46 -18.83 12.79 -10.10
C SER A 46 -18.50 13.24 -8.67
N ALA A 47 -17.69 12.47 -7.92
CA ALA A 47 -17.43 12.75 -6.51
C ALA A 47 -16.84 14.15 -6.25
N THR A 48 -17.23 14.72 -5.13
CA THR A 48 -16.71 15.97 -4.58
C THR A 48 -15.69 15.69 -3.46
N LYS A 49 -15.01 16.74 -2.99
CA LYS A 49 -14.18 16.68 -1.78
C LYS A 49 -14.98 16.22 -0.56
N ALA A 50 -16.24 16.64 -0.44
CA ALA A 50 -17.13 16.23 0.64
C ALA A 50 -17.48 14.73 0.59
N ASP A 51 -17.69 14.19 -0.62
CA ASP A 51 -17.88 12.75 -0.81
C ASP A 51 -16.63 11.97 -0.36
N LEU A 52 -15.44 12.42 -0.78
CA LEU A 52 -14.17 11.78 -0.40
C LEU A 52 -13.93 11.79 1.12
N ARG A 53 -14.28 12.88 1.81
CA ARG A 53 -14.19 12.94 3.29
C ARG A 53 -15.06 11.91 3.99
N LYS A 54 -16.14 11.47 3.34
CA LYS A 54 -17.11 10.49 3.86
C LYS A 54 -16.89 9.09 3.27
N ILE A 55 -15.69 8.82 2.73
CA ILE A 55 -15.37 7.50 2.18
C ILE A 55 -15.62 6.40 3.23
N THR A 56 -16.38 5.39 2.83
CA THR A 56 -16.67 4.24 3.70
C THR A 56 -15.54 3.22 3.64
N ASP A 57 -15.42 2.36 4.66
CA ASP A 57 -14.41 1.31 4.64
C ASP A 57 -14.63 0.30 3.49
N ALA A 58 -15.88 0.08 3.05
CA ALA A 58 -16.20 -0.73 1.88
C ALA A 58 -15.70 -0.09 0.56
N GLN A 59 -15.88 1.22 0.40
CA GLN A 59 -15.35 1.96 -0.75
C GLN A 59 -13.82 1.98 -0.74
N LEU A 60 -13.22 2.21 0.43
CA LEU A 60 -11.79 2.16 0.64
C LEU A 60 -11.22 0.78 0.26
N SER A 61 -11.81 -0.28 0.80
CA SER A 61 -11.47 -1.68 0.48
C SER A 61 -11.54 -1.96 -1.02
N THR A 62 -12.59 -1.49 -1.70
CA THR A 62 -12.75 -1.62 -3.16
C THR A 62 -11.60 -0.98 -3.93
N ILE A 63 -11.20 0.24 -3.53
CA ILE A 63 -10.09 0.96 -4.16
C ILE A 63 -8.77 0.24 -3.92
N TYR A 64 -8.48 -0.12 -2.67
CA TYR A 64 -7.23 -0.78 -2.32
C TYR A 64 -7.07 -2.14 -3.01
N ARG A 65 -8.17 -2.88 -3.12
CA ARG A 65 -8.23 -4.13 -3.87
C ARG A 65 -7.90 -3.91 -5.34
N ARG A 66 -8.71 -3.11 -6.04
CA ARG A 66 -8.61 -2.97 -7.50
C ARG A 66 -7.34 -2.25 -7.94
N HIS A 67 -6.97 -1.19 -7.23
CA HIS A 67 -5.89 -0.33 -7.67
C HIS A 67 -4.50 -0.87 -7.30
N TYR A 68 -4.38 -1.54 -6.16
CA TYR A 68 -3.08 -1.97 -5.63
C TYR A 68 -2.97 -3.48 -5.54
N TRP A 69 -3.89 -4.16 -4.85
CA TRP A 69 -3.79 -5.62 -4.61
C TRP A 69 -3.85 -6.43 -5.91
N ASP A 70 -4.88 -6.19 -6.72
CA ASP A 70 -5.06 -6.91 -7.99
C ASP A 70 -3.97 -6.51 -9.00
N ALA A 71 -3.53 -5.26 -8.98
CA ALA A 71 -2.47 -4.76 -9.85
C ALA A 71 -1.09 -5.42 -9.60
N VAL A 72 -0.89 -6.04 -8.43
CA VAL A 72 0.31 -6.82 -8.10
C VAL A 72 0.04 -8.32 -7.98
N ALA A 73 -1.10 -8.79 -8.50
CA ALA A 73 -1.53 -10.19 -8.38
C ALA A 73 -1.47 -10.71 -6.92
N GLY A 74 -1.85 -9.87 -5.95
CA GLY A 74 -1.70 -10.15 -4.53
C GLY A 74 -2.36 -11.47 -4.08
N ALA A 75 -3.47 -11.86 -4.71
CA ALA A 75 -4.16 -13.12 -4.42
C ALA A 75 -3.43 -14.39 -4.92
N GLU A 76 -2.39 -14.23 -5.74
CA GLU A 76 -1.62 -15.32 -6.36
C GLU A 76 -0.19 -15.43 -5.79
N LEU A 77 0.29 -14.37 -5.15
CA LEU A 77 1.57 -14.34 -4.47
C LEU A 77 1.55 -15.21 -3.21
N PRO A 78 2.69 -15.78 -2.79
CA PRO A 78 2.77 -16.51 -1.54
C PRO A 78 2.50 -15.63 -0.31
N ASP A 79 2.00 -16.24 0.76
CA ASP A 79 1.71 -15.57 2.02
C ASP A 79 2.95 -14.81 2.54
N GLY A 80 2.76 -13.56 2.95
CA GLY A 80 3.80 -12.65 3.39
C GLY A 80 4.48 -11.88 2.25
N VAL A 81 4.76 -12.55 1.12
CA VAL A 81 5.26 -11.87 -0.09
C VAL A 81 4.15 -10.96 -0.65
N ASP A 82 2.91 -11.45 -0.67
CA ASP A 82 1.72 -10.69 -1.05
C ASP A 82 1.59 -9.36 -0.30
N TYR A 83 1.69 -9.39 1.03
CA TYR A 83 1.61 -8.20 1.88
C TYR A 83 2.80 -7.26 1.68
N ALA A 84 4.04 -7.78 1.63
CA ALA A 84 5.22 -6.95 1.43
C ALA A 84 5.18 -6.18 0.08
N VAL A 85 4.74 -6.86 -0.98
CA VAL A 85 4.57 -6.26 -2.32
C VAL A 85 3.40 -5.30 -2.34
N PHE A 86 2.27 -5.65 -1.71
CA PHE A 86 1.09 -4.78 -1.62
C PHE A 86 1.37 -3.46 -0.86
N ASP A 87 2.01 -3.51 0.31
CA ASP A 87 2.38 -2.29 1.03
C ASP A 87 3.35 -1.43 0.22
N PHE A 88 4.31 -2.06 -0.47
CA PHE A 88 5.21 -1.34 -1.36
C PHE A 88 4.45 -0.71 -2.55
N ALA A 89 3.46 -1.40 -3.11
CA ALA A 89 2.61 -0.87 -4.18
C ALA A 89 1.79 0.34 -3.72
N VAL A 90 1.26 0.32 -2.50
CA VAL A 90 0.55 1.46 -1.91
C VAL A 90 1.49 2.63 -1.69
N ASN A 91 2.67 2.39 -1.13
CA ASN A 91 3.61 3.46 -0.79
C ASN A 91 4.34 4.05 -2.01
N SER A 92 4.59 3.25 -3.05
CA SER A 92 5.49 3.64 -4.15
C SER A 92 5.00 3.25 -5.54
N GLY A 93 3.76 2.79 -5.67
CA GLY A 93 3.12 2.46 -6.94
C GLY A 93 3.27 0.97 -7.35
N PRO A 94 2.21 0.34 -7.92
CA PRO A 94 2.22 -1.08 -8.29
C PRO A 94 3.34 -1.50 -9.23
N SER A 95 3.57 -0.73 -10.30
CA SER A 95 4.59 -1.07 -11.30
C SER A 95 6.00 -1.11 -10.71
N ARG A 96 6.31 -0.20 -9.77
CA ARG A 96 7.61 -0.18 -9.09
C ARG A 96 7.75 -1.39 -8.17
N ALA A 97 6.75 -1.67 -7.34
CA ALA A 97 6.75 -2.83 -6.46
C ALA A 97 6.93 -4.14 -7.26
N ALA A 98 6.22 -4.28 -8.38
CA ALA A 98 6.36 -5.43 -9.28
C ALA A 98 7.78 -5.56 -9.85
N LYS A 99 8.39 -4.48 -10.35
CA LYS A 99 9.77 -4.52 -10.87
C LYS A 99 10.80 -4.92 -9.81
N TYR A 100 10.64 -4.45 -8.57
CA TYR A 100 11.52 -4.83 -7.47
C TYR A 100 11.35 -6.30 -7.09
N LEU A 101 10.12 -6.81 -7.07
CA LEU A 101 9.88 -8.24 -6.88
C LEU A 101 10.52 -9.07 -8.01
N GLN A 102 10.38 -8.64 -9.25
CA GLN A 102 10.97 -9.30 -10.42
C GLN A 102 12.51 -9.32 -10.34
N ALA A 103 13.12 -8.23 -9.88
CA ALA A 103 14.56 -8.17 -9.62
C ALA A 103 15.00 -9.21 -8.58
N VAL A 104 14.28 -9.31 -7.45
CA VAL A 104 14.52 -10.31 -6.39
C VAL A 104 14.30 -11.74 -6.92
N ALA A 105 13.29 -11.93 -7.75
CA ALA A 105 12.98 -13.23 -8.35
C ALA A 105 13.98 -13.65 -9.44
N GLY A 106 14.78 -12.72 -9.98
CA GLY A 106 15.72 -12.99 -11.06
C GLY A 106 15.05 -13.14 -12.43
N VAL A 107 13.96 -12.41 -12.67
CA VAL A 107 13.21 -12.41 -13.94
C VAL A 107 13.17 -11.02 -14.56
N THR A 108 12.72 -10.92 -15.82
CA THR A 108 12.55 -9.66 -16.54
C THR A 108 11.70 -8.66 -15.74
N GLN A 109 12.19 -7.42 -15.61
CA GLN A 109 11.55 -6.36 -14.83
C GLN A 109 10.55 -5.54 -15.68
N ASP A 110 9.54 -6.21 -16.24
CA ASP A 110 8.50 -5.55 -17.06
C ASP A 110 7.43 -4.81 -16.23
N GLY A 111 7.41 -5.02 -14.91
CA GLY A 111 6.46 -4.42 -13.98
C GLY A 111 5.06 -5.04 -13.98
N LYS A 112 4.90 -6.23 -14.59
CA LYS A 112 3.66 -7.02 -14.61
C LYS A 112 3.91 -8.38 -13.95
N ILE A 113 3.25 -8.65 -12.83
CA ILE A 113 3.38 -9.94 -12.15
C ILE A 113 2.53 -10.97 -12.90
N GLY A 114 3.18 -11.73 -13.78
CA GLY A 114 2.57 -12.82 -14.55
C GLY A 114 3.10 -14.20 -14.15
N PRO A 115 2.73 -15.26 -14.91
CA PRO A 115 3.08 -16.64 -14.59
C PRO A 115 4.58 -16.89 -14.36
N ALA A 116 5.45 -16.24 -15.13
CA ALA A 116 6.90 -16.36 -14.98
C ALA A 116 7.39 -15.81 -13.62
N THR A 117 6.91 -14.63 -13.21
CA THR A 117 7.23 -14.03 -11.91
C THR A 117 6.70 -14.90 -10.77
N LEU A 118 5.44 -15.35 -10.86
CA LEU A 118 4.82 -16.21 -9.85
C LEU A 118 5.58 -17.53 -9.67
N LYS A 119 5.97 -18.17 -10.77
CA LYS A 119 6.78 -19.40 -10.74
C LYS A 119 8.12 -19.17 -10.07
N ALA A 120 8.83 -18.10 -10.44
CA ALA A 120 10.14 -17.78 -9.87
C ALA A 120 10.08 -17.46 -8.37
N VAL A 121 9.06 -16.70 -7.94
CA VAL A 121 8.86 -16.37 -6.52
C VAL A 121 8.54 -17.62 -5.70
N ARG A 122 7.65 -18.50 -6.18
CA ARG A 122 7.29 -19.77 -5.51
C ARG A 122 8.46 -20.76 -5.41
N GLY A 123 9.43 -20.66 -6.31
CA GLY A 123 10.64 -21.48 -6.30
C GLY A 123 11.72 -21.00 -5.31
N LYS A 124 11.48 -19.94 -4.55
CA LYS A 124 12.44 -19.36 -3.59
C LYS A 124 11.91 -19.44 -2.16
N PRO A 125 12.81 -19.48 -1.14
CA PRO A 125 12.39 -19.31 0.25
C PRO A 125 11.71 -17.95 0.44
N HIS A 126 10.44 -17.94 0.86
CA HIS A 126 9.64 -16.71 0.95
C HIS A 126 10.24 -15.69 1.92
N ALA A 127 10.83 -16.16 3.03
CA ALA A 127 11.54 -15.30 3.97
C ALA A 127 12.69 -14.52 3.30
N SER A 128 13.49 -15.19 2.46
CA SER A 128 14.56 -14.55 1.70
C SER A 128 14.03 -13.51 0.72
N VAL A 129 12.93 -13.82 0.01
CA VAL A 129 12.26 -12.87 -0.89
C VAL A 129 11.80 -11.62 -0.13
N ILE A 130 11.18 -11.80 1.04
CA ILE A 130 10.70 -10.69 1.89
C ILE A 130 11.87 -9.83 2.38
N HIS A 131 12.93 -10.44 2.90
CA HIS A 131 14.12 -9.71 3.35
C HIS A 131 14.71 -8.86 2.23
N GLU A 132 15.00 -9.47 1.09
CA GLU A 132 15.64 -8.80 -0.04
C GLU A 132 14.74 -7.70 -0.64
N LEU A 133 13.44 -7.95 -0.76
CA LEU A 133 12.48 -6.94 -1.22
C LEU A 133 12.46 -5.71 -0.30
N CYS A 134 12.41 -5.94 1.01
CA CYS A 134 12.44 -4.86 2.00
C CYS A 134 13.78 -4.10 2.00
N ASP A 135 14.91 -4.79 1.84
CA ASP A 135 16.23 -4.15 1.74
C ASP A 135 16.33 -3.27 0.50
N LYS A 136 15.95 -3.81 -0.68
CA LYS A 136 15.96 -3.04 -1.93
C LYS A 136 14.99 -1.86 -1.87
N ARG A 137 13.82 -2.02 -1.26
CA ARG A 137 12.87 -0.91 -1.02
C ARG A 137 13.48 0.17 -0.14
N LEU A 138 14.09 -0.19 0.98
CA LEU A 138 14.71 0.78 1.89
C LEU A 138 15.84 1.54 1.19
N ALA A 139 16.70 0.83 0.47
CA ALA A 139 17.77 1.42 -0.33
C ALA A 139 17.24 2.37 -1.42
N PHE A 140 16.07 2.10 -2.00
CA PHE A 140 15.40 3.03 -2.90
C PHE A 140 14.95 4.30 -2.18
N LEU A 141 14.25 4.15 -1.05
CA LEU A 141 13.73 5.29 -0.29
C LEU A 141 14.86 6.20 0.21
N GLN A 142 16.00 5.63 0.59
CA GLN A 142 17.20 6.36 1.03
C GLN A 142 17.79 7.30 -0.03
N ARG A 143 17.52 7.04 -1.32
CA ARG A 143 18.00 7.88 -2.43
C ARG A 143 17.06 9.02 -2.80
N LEU A 144 15.91 9.14 -2.14
CA LEU A 144 14.98 10.24 -2.40
C LEU A 144 15.45 11.50 -1.69
N ASP A 145 15.36 12.66 -2.34
CA ASP A 145 15.77 13.95 -1.75
C ASP A 145 15.04 14.25 -0.42
N THR A 146 13.79 13.80 -0.34
CA THR A 146 12.92 13.92 0.82
C THR A 146 13.26 12.96 1.98
N TRP A 147 14.27 12.09 1.82
CA TRP A 147 14.71 11.16 2.87
C TRP A 147 15.09 11.87 4.17
N LYS A 148 15.72 13.05 4.08
CA LYS A 148 16.12 13.85 5.25
C LYS A 148 14.92 14.17 6.16
N THR A 149 13.74 14.35 5.56
CA THR A 149 12.51 14.71 6.27
C THR A 149 11.73 13.49 6.74
N PHE A 150 11.57 12.46 5.89
CA PHE A 150 10.65 11.34 6.15
C PHE A 150 11.34 9.99 6.44
N GLY A 151 12.66 9.89 6.30
CA GLY A 151 13.40 8.64 6.31
C GLY A 151 13.24 7.82 7.59
N LYS A 152 13.04 8.46 8.74
CA LYS A 152 12.72 7.77 10.01
C LYS A 152 11.38 7.01 9.94
N GLY A 153 10.33 7.68 9.44
CA GLY A 153 9.01 7.08 9.28
C GLY A 153 9.01 5.96 8.25
N TRP A 154 9.72 6.16 7.13
CA TRP A 154 9.86 5.13 6.10
C TRP A 154 10.65 3.91 6.55
N SER A 155 11.76 4.11 7.27
CA SER A 155 12.53 3.01 7.89
C SER A 155 11.65 2.18 8.83
N SER A 156 10.87 2.86 9.69
CA SER A 156 9.94 2.21 10.61
C SER A 156 8.85 1.42 9.89
N ARG A 157 8.23 1.98 8.83
CA ARG A 157 7.24 1.27 8.01
C ARG A 157 7.84 0.02 7.36
N VAL A 158 8.99 0.13 6.70
CA VAL A 158 9.62 -1.03 6.03
C VAL A 158 9.99 -2.13 7.02
N LEU A 159 10.49 -1.77 8.21
CA LEU A 159 10.78 -2.73 9.27
C LEU A 159 9.50 -3.43 9.77
N GLY A 160 8.43 -2.68 10.04
CA GLY A 160 7.14 -3.25 10.47
C GLY A 160 6.53 -4.19 9.42
N VAL A 161 6.62 -3.80 8.14
CA VAL A 161 6.18 -4.64 7.02
C VAL A 161 6.97 -5.93 6.96
N ARG A 162 8.31 -5.86 7.06
CA ARG A 162 9.18 -7.05 7.09
C ARG A 162 8.75 -8.01 8.19
N THR A 163 8.58 -7.52 9.42
CA THR A 163 8.21 -8.34 10.57
C THR A 163 6.88 -9.04 10.36
N GLU A 164 5.82 -8.31 9.96
CA GLU A 164 4.49 -8.91 9.79
C GLU A 164 4.42 -9.82 8.54
N ALA A 165 5.15 -9.50 7.46
CA ALA A 165 5.26 -10.36 6.29
C ALA A 165 5.92 -11.70 6.64
N LEU A 166 7.00 -11.71 7.42
CA LEU A 166 7.63 -12.94 7.91
C LEU A 166 6.68 -13.75 8.79
N ARG A 167 5.87 -13.08 9.63
CA ARG A 167 4.83 -13.73 10.44
C ARG A 167 3.74 -14.36 9.58
N MET A 168 3.35 -13.72 8.48
CA MET A 168 2.40 -14.27 7.50
C MET A 168 2.97 -15.47 6.74
N ALA A 169 4.26 -15.44 6.42
CA ALA A 169 4.95 -16.51 5.70
C ALA A 169 5.28 -17.74 6.57
N ALA A 170 5.24 -17.61 7.89
CA ALA A 170 5.58 -18.69 8.82
C ALA A 170 4.54 -19.83 8.75
N PRO A 171 4.97 -21.11 8.59
CA PRO A 171 4.07 -22.25 8.58
C PRO A 171 3.31 -22.38 9.92
N GLY A 172 2.01 -22.70 9.86
CA GLY A 172 1.25 -23.15 11.04
C GLY A 172 0.53 -22.07 11.86
N LEU A 173 0.60 -20.79 11.49
CA LEU A 173 -0.26 -19.76 12.10
C LEU A 173 -1.55 -19.59 11.30
N THR A 174 -2.56 -20.42 11.60
CA THR A 174 -3.95 -20.08 11.28
C THR A 174 -4.36 -18.88 12.13
N VAL A 175 -4.01 -17.68 11.69
CA VAL A 175 -4.52 -16.46 12.31
C VAL A 175 -6.01 -16.39 11.95
N PRO A 176 -6.92 -16.29 12.93
CA PRO A 176 -8.33 -16.16 12.64
C PRO A 176 -8.53 -14.99 11.68
N THR A 177 -9.32 -15.21 10.64
CA THR A 177 -9.85 -14.13 9.81
C THR A 177 -10.47 -13.10 10.76
N PRO A 178 -10.15 -11.80 10.65
CA PRO A 178 -10.85 -10.82 11.47
C PRO A 178 -12.33 -10.90 11.07
N VAL A 179 -13.14 -11.49 11.94
CA VAL A 179 -14.59 -11.46 11.78
C VAL A 179 -14.97 -9.99 11.83
N SER A 180 -15.52 -9.46 10.74
CA SER A 180 -16.16 -8.15 10.79
C SER A 180 -17.20 -8.20 11.91
N PRO A 181 -17.23 -7.23 12.84
CA PRO A 181 -18.27 -7.22 13.86
C PRO A 181 -19.64 -7.15 13.17
N PRO A 182 -20.67 -7.81 13.72
CA PRO A 182 -22.00 -7.77 13.14
C PRO A 182 -22.47 -6.32 13.04
N ALA A 183 -23.04 -5.98 11.88
CA ALA A 183 -23.65 -4.69 11.64
C ALA A 183 -24.76 -4.46 12.69
N GLY A 184 -24.51 -3.60 13.70
CA GLY A 184 -25.53 -3.36 14.71
C GLY A 184 -25.13 -2.65 16.01
N ALA A 185 -23.87 -2.24 16.24
CA ALA A 185 -23.52 -1.46 17.43
C ALA A 185 -23.08 -0.04 17.05
N ALA A 186 -23.90 0.95 17.42
CA ALA A 186 -23.57 2.36 17.28
C ALA A 186 -22.38 2.71 18.21
N PRO A 187 -21.35 3.43 17.73
CA PRO A 187 -20.29 3.90 18.61
C PRO A 187 -20.78 5.07 19.46
N GLN A 188 -20.68 4.91 20.78
CA GLN A 188 -20.81 5.99 21.76
C GLN A 188 -19.70 7.05 21.53
N PRO A 189 -19.99 8.35 21.72
CA PRO A 189 -19.01 9.41 21.50
C PRO A 189 -17.95 9.41 22.61
N SER A 190 -16.69 9.15 22.25
CA SER A 190 -15.55 9.44 23.12
C SER A 190 -15.02 10.86 22.86
N ALA A 191 -14.73 11.56 23.95
CA ALA A 191 -14.34 12.97 24.02
C ALA A 191 -13.05 13.28 23.21
N PRO A 192 -12.86 14.53 22.75
CA PRO A 192 -11.71 14.90 21.93
C PRO A 192 -10.42 14.86 22.74
N SER A 193 -9.50 13.97 22.36
CA SER A 193 -8.11 14.02 22.84
C SER A 193 -7.30 14.98 21.96
N THR A 194 -6.97 16.12 22.54
CA THR A 194 -6.10 17.16 22.00
C THR A 194 -4.64 16.71 22.05
N ALA A 195 -4.15 16.07 20.98
CA ALA A 195 -2.73 16.02 20.62
C ALA A 195 -2.56 15.49 19.19
N VAL A 196 -2.78 16.34 18.19
CA VAL A 196 -2.52 15.99 16.78
C VAL A 196 -1.02 16.02 16.54
N LYS A 197 -0.36 14.86 16.63
CA LYS A 197 0.93 14.65 15.95
C LYS A 197 0.63 14.45 14.47
N GLN A 198 1.00 15.42 13.63
CA GLN A 198 0.91 15.33 12.17
C GLN A 198 1.70 14.11 11.68
N SER A 199 1.01 13.04 11.31
CA SER A 199 1.61 11.87 10.65
C SER A 199 1.72 12.18 9.15
N LEU A 200 2.92 12.54 8.72
CA LEU A 200 3.27 12.83 7.33
C LEU A 200 3.57 11.52 6.57
N ILE A 201 2.55 10.77 6.14
CA ILE A 201 2.75 9.68 5.17
C ILE A 201 1.58 9.63 4.17
N SER A 202 1.67 10.46 3.14
CA SER A 202 0.97 10.28 1.87
C SER A 202 1.70 11.09 0.80
N ILE A 203 2.95 10.73 0.49
CA ILE A 203 3.60 11.23 -0.75
C ILE A 203 3.36 10.18 -1.83
N ILE A 204 2.11 10.07 -2.30
CA ILE A 204 1.76 9.37 -3.55
C ILE A 204 1.92 10.33 -4.76
N LEU A 205 2.78 11.35 -4.65
CA LEU A 205 2.86 12.41 -5.66
C LEU A 205 4.16 12.56 -6.42
N ALA A 206 5.23 11.88 -6.01
CA ALA A 206 6.46 11.90 -6.80
C ALA A 206 6.40 10.98 -8.05
N ALA A 207 5.44 10.06 -8.17
CA ALA A 207 5.38 9.10 -9.29
C ALA A 207 4.46 9.51 -10.45
N LEU A 208 3.47 10.39 -10.23
CA LEU A 208 2.57 10.86 -11.30
C LEU A 208 3.10 12.11 -12.02
N ALA A 209 3.86 12.97 -11.35
CA ALA A 209 4.47 14.15 -11.98
C ALA A 209 5.63 13.82 -12.94
N ALA A 210 6.26 12.64 -12.79
CA ALA A 210 7.38 12.22 -13.64
C ALA A 210 6.95 11.53 -14.95
N LEU A 211 5.69 11.10 -15.08
CA LEU A 211 5.19 10.46 -16.31
C LEU A 211 4.61 11.45 -17.33
N PHE A 212 4.28 12.69 -16.94
CA PHE A 212 3.75 13.71 -17.85
C PHE A 212 4.78 14.77 -18.30
N LYS A 213 6.00 14.75 -17.77
CA LYS A 213 7.08 15.68 -18.18
C LYS A 213 8.01 15.14 -19.27
N ARG A 214 7.75 13.95 -19.84
CA ARG A 214 8.59 13.36 -20.92
C ARG A 214 7.91 13.20 -22.28
N THR A 215 6.74 13.80 -22.48
CA THR A 215 6.03 13.83 -23.78
C THR A 215 5.60 15.25 -24.19
N ALA A 216 6.40 16.26 -23.84
CA ALA A 216 6.30 17.59 -24.42
C ALA A 216 7.65 18.32 -24.27
N GLN A 217 8.62 17.94 -25.11
CA GLN A 217 9.68 18.75 -25.74
C GLN A 217 10.73 17.81 -26.33
#